data_AF-A0AAU6RNC1-F1
#
_entry.id   AF-A0AAU6RNC1-F1
#
_cell.length_a   1.000
_cell.length_b   1.000
_cell.length_c   1.000
_cell.angle_alpha   90.00
_cell.angle_beta   90.00
_cell.angle_gamma   90.00
#
_symmetry.space_group_name_H-M   'P 1'
#
loop_
_entity.id
_entity.type
_entity.pdbx_description
1 polymer ?
#
loop_
_entity_poly.entity_id
_entity_poly.type
_entity_poly.pdbx_seq_one_letter_code
_entity_poly.pdbx_strand_id
1 'polypeptide(L)'
;MRIQIVKLNQAVSGRQLCEWIGERDHVVVVDASMRVNDTQLNCVETSALHTFVDYTVDQKYINLYDCFGLDVVNASAIVQPYLCASIVYNSRLLKSQLAKADITFDSAIDIMIYVLHLSDQVTIDGHVVFDFESKSYPSKALLSTIAQSELSYPWQQYLQFHGIRSKGEFHSINKPYTLSVDRLNQNFKLPPSLFKRFYNILFQRKIRPYQRSNE
;
A
#
# COMPACT_ATOMS: atom_id res chain seq x y z
N MET A 1 -12.13 17.16 14.79
CA MET A 1 -12.43 15.90 14.06
C MET A 1 -11.90 14.73 14.87
N ARG A 2 -12.57 13.58 14.92
CA ARG A 2 -12.12 12.42 15.70
C ARG A 2 -11.98 11.22 14.78
N ILE A 3 -10.75 10.81 14.48
CA ILE A 3 -10.47 9.56 13.74
C ILE A 3 -10.60 8.40 14.74
N GLN A 4 -11.27 7.31 14.36
CA GLN A 4 -11.32 6.09 15.18
C GLN A 4 -10.06 5.26 14.97
N ILE A 5 -9.53 4.65 16.04
CA ILE A 5 -8.47 3.64 15.93
C ILE A 5 -9.11 2.27 16.18
N VAL A 6 -9.02 1.36 15.21
CA VAL A 6 -9.46 -0.04 15.33
C VAL A 6 -8.22 -0.92 15.39
N LYS A 7 -8.08 -1.70 16.47
CA LYS A 7 -6.96 -2.63 16.65
C LYS A 7 -7.28 -4.00 16.08
N LEU A 8 -6.44 -4.48 15.17
CA LEU A 8 -6.50 -5.80 14.58
C LEU A 8 -5.60 -6.75 15.39
N ASN A 9 -6.23 -7.61 16.20
CA ASN A 9 -5.52 -8.59 17.05
C ASN A 9 -5.59 -10.03 16.49
N GLN A 10 -6.36 -10.22 15.42
CA GLN A 10 -6.59 -11.52 14.78
C GLN A 10 -7.05 -11.29 13.33
N ALA A 11 -6.98 -12.34 12.52
CA ALA A 11 -7.55 -12.33 11.19
C ALA A 11 -9.07 -12.02 11.24
N VAL A 12 -9.55 -11.21 10.31
CA VAL A 12 -10.92 -10.67 10.34
C VAL A 12 -11.57 -10.72 8.97
N SER A 13 -12.86 -11.07 8.91
CA SER A 13 -13.64 -10.93 7.67
C SER A 13 -14.03 -9.47 7.43
N GLY A 14 -14.31 -9.10 6.17
CA GLY A 14 -14.80 -7.76 5.84
C GLY A 14 -16.06 -7.36 6.63
N ARG A 15 -16.99 -8.31 6.84
CA ARG A 15 -18.21 -8.09 7.63
C ARG A 15 -17.93 -7.79 9.10
N GLN A 16 -17.09 -8.59 9.74
CA GLN A 16 -16.69 -8.35 11.13
C GLN A 16 -15.99 -7.01 11.30
N LEU A 17 -15.11 -6.63 10.37
CA LEU A 17 -14.44 -5.35 10.42
C LEU A 17 -15.42 -4.18 10.26
N CYS A 18 -16.44 -4.30 9.40
CA CYS A 18 -17.51 -3.31 9.28
C CYS A 18 -18.25 -3.06 10.61
N GLU A 19 -18.45 -4.11 11.41
CA GLU A 19 -19.10 -4.02 12.73
C GLU A 19 -18.23 -3.29 13.76
N TRP A 20 -16.90 -3.41 13.64
CA TRP A 20 -15.95 -2.74 14.55
C TRP A 20 -15.76 -1.25 14.22
N ILE A 21 -15.95 -0.87 12.95
CA ILE A 21 -15.91 0.52 12.53
C ILE A 21 -17.20 1.18 13.00
N GLY A 22 -17.06 2.17 13.88
CA GLY A 22 -18.18 2.93 14.43
C GLY A 22 -18.79 3.91 13.44
N GLU A 23 -19.47 4.92 13.97
CA GLU A 23 -20.15 5.96 13.19
C GLU A 23 -19.24 7.15 12.84
N ARG A 24 -17.97 7.14 13.28
CA ARG A 24 -17.03 8.21 12.96
C ARG A 24 -16.75 8.26 11.46
N ASP A 25 -16.52 9.46 10.94
CA ASP A 25 -16.30 9.67 9.51
C ASP A 25 -15.03 9.00 8.99
N HIS A 26 -14.01 8.86 9.83
CA HIS A 26 -12.72 8.28 9.47
C HIS A 26 -12.20 7.30 10.51
N VAL A 27 -11.41 6.34 10.03
CA VAL A 27 -10.85 5.26 10.82
C VAL A 27 -9.44 4.91 10.35
N VAL A 28 -8.57 4.53 11.28
CA VAL A 28 -7.32 3.82 11.01
C VAL A 28 -7.42 2.42 11.58
N VAL A 29 -6.96 1.44 10.81
CA VAL A 29 -6.85 0.05 11.26
C VAL A 29 -5.38 -0.21 11.56
N VAL A 30 -5.09 -0.63 12.79
CA VAL A 30 -3.73 -0.81 13.28
C VAL A 30 -3.51 -2.24 13.73
N ASP A 31 -2.37 -2.83 13.38
CA ASP A 31 -1.94 -4.12 13.91
C ASP A 31 -0.70 -3.97 14.81
N ALA A 32 -0.20 -5.08 15.35
CA ALA A 32 0.92 -5.09 16.30
C ALA A 32 2.22 -4.49 15.73
N SER A 33 2.37 -4.40 14.41
CA SER A 33 3.57 -3.84 13.76
C SER A 33 3.56 -2.31 13.67
N MET A 34 2.47 -1.66 14.09
CA MET A 34 2.19 -0.25 13.84
C MET A 34 2.21 0.57 15.13
N ARG A 35 2.88 1.71 15.07
CA ARG A 35 2.81 2.78 16.07
C ARG A 35 2.14 4.00 15.44
N VAL A 36 1.19 4.58 16.15
CA VAL A 36 0.44 5.76 15.69
C VAL A 36 0.91 6.98 16.46
N ASN A 37 1.23 8.05 15.74
CA ASN A 37 1.41 9.37 16.32
C ASN A 37 0.05 10.07 16.39
N ASP A 38 -0.59 10.00 17.56
CA ASP A 38 -1.92 10.59 17.77
C ASP A 38 -1.96 12.11 17.49
N THR A 39 -0.88 12.83 17.74
CA THR A 39 -0.81 14.26 17.46
C THR A 39 -0.86 14.51 15.95
N GLN A 40 -0.04 13.81 15.18
CA GLN A 40 -0.02 13.92 13.72
C GLN A 40 -1.33 13.41 13.10
N LEU A 41 -1.90 12.32 13.62
CA LEU A 41 -3.18 11.79 13.17
C LEU A 41 -4.30 12.84 13.25
N ASN A 42 -4.32 13.64 14.32
CA ASN A 42 -5.32 14.69 14.49
C ASN A 42 -5.09 15.92 13.59
N CYS A 43 -3.93 16.02 12.93
CA CYS A 43 -3.60 17.09 11.98
C CYS A 43 -3.90 16.72 10.52
N VAL A 44 -4.15 15.44 10.23
CA VAL A 44 -4.46 14.97 8.87
C VAL A 44 -5.70 15.66 8.33
N GLU A 45 -5.61 16.21 7.12
CA GLU A 45 -6.75 16.74 6.40
C GLU A 45 -7.56 15.60 5.78
N THR A 46 -8.68 15.24 6.41
CA THR A 46 -9.50 14.15 5.90
C THR A 46 -10.37 14.56 4.73
N SER A 47 -10.58 13.62 3.81
CA SER A 47 -11.38 13.79 2.61
C SER A 47 -12.58 12.85 2.53
N ALA A 48 -13.40 13.04 1.50
CA ALA A 48 -14.40 12.06 1.05
C ALA A 48 -13.74 10.79 0.49
N LEU A 49 -12.48 10.87 0.04
CA LEU A 49 -11.65 9.74 -0.32
C LEU A 49 -10.89 9.18 0.89
N HIS A 50 -10.25 8.02 0.72
CA HIS A 50 -9.20 7.61 1.66
C HIS A 50 -8.00 8.56 1.54
N THR A 51 -7.28 8.73 2.65
CA THR A 51 -6.12 9.62 2.73
C THR A 51 -4.89 8.76 2.99
N PHE A 52 -4.00 8.68 2.02
CA PHE A 52 -2.69 8.10 2.20
C PHE A 52 -1.80 9.13 2.89
N VAL A 53 -1.13 8.70 3.95
CA VAL A 53 -0.31 9.58 4.79
C VAL A 53 1.14 9.15 4.75
N ASP A 54 2.04 10.06 5.07
CA ASP A 54 3.45 9.74 5.20
C ASP A 54 3.73 8.83 6.42
N TYR A 55 4.81 8.05 6.31
CA TYR A 55 5.20 7.09 7.34
C TYR A 55 6.70 6.88 7.43
N THR A 56 7.08 6.27 8.55
CA THR A 56 8.44 5.85 8.85
C THR A 56 8.50 4.34 9.03
N VAL A 57 9.64 3.73 8.71
CA VAL A 57 9.96 2.34 9.05
C VAL A 57 11.24 2.37 9.85
N ASP A 58 11.23 1.82 11.07
CA ASP A 58 12.32 1.96 12.03
C ASP A 58 12.76 3.43 12.20
N GLN A 59 11.78 4.35 12.35
CA GLN A 59 11.99 5.80 12.46
C GLN A 59 12.68 6.44 11.24
N LYS A 60 12.76 5.75 10.10
CA LYS A 60 13.31 6.29 8.86
C LYS A 60 12.18 6.61 7.90
N TYR A 61 12.12 7.87 7.48
CA TYR A 61 11.13 8.35 6.53
C TYR A 61 11.22 7.57 5.21
N ILE A 62 10.06 7.12 4.71
CA ILE A 62 9.96 6.46 3.41
C ILE A 62 9.48 7.48 2.38
N ASN A 63 10.36 7.85 1.47
CA ASN A 63 10.04 8.82 0.43
C ASN A 63 9.23 8.17 -0.71
N LEU A 64 7.95 8.52 -0.78
CA LEU A 64 7.03 8.26 -1.90
C LEU A 64 7.06 9.44 -2.88
N TYR A 65 8.18 9.62 -3.56
CA TYR A 65 8.40 10.78 -4.43
C TYR A 65 7.37 10.91 -5.56
N ASP A 66 6.74 9.80 -5.98
CA ASP A 66 5.69 9.77 -7.00
C ASP A 66 4.39 10.48 -6.55
N CYS A 67 4.23 10.74 -5.25
CA CYS A 67 3.07 11.42 -4.67
C CYS A 67 3.40 12.82 -4.12
N PHE A 68 4.67 13.25 -4.20
CA PHE A 68 5.13 14.47 -3.54
C PHE A 68 4.48 15.74 -4.14
N GLY A 69 3.86 16.55 -3.28
CA GLY A 69 3.23 17.81 -3.66
C GLY A 69 1.91 17.67 -4.44
N LEU A 70 1.32 16.47 -4.45
CA LEU A 70 0.02 16.20 -5.06
C LEU A 70 -1.05 16.06 -3.97
N ASP A 71 -2.24 16.61 -4.18
CA ASP A 71 -3.36 16.48 -3.23
C ASP A 71 -4.14 15.17 -3.45
N VAL A 72 -4.19 14.69 -4.69
CA VAL A 72 -4.92 13.49 -5.13
C VAL A 72 -4.09 12.74 -6.15
N VAL A 73 -4.02 11.41 -6.01
CA VAL A 73 -3.35 10.53 -6.97
C VAL A 73 -4.21 9.33 -7.32
N ASN A 74 -3.91 8.70 -8.46
CA ASN A 74 -4.48 7.38 -8.77
C ASN A 74 -3.99 6.37 -7.72
N ALA A 75 -4.88 5.56 -7.15
CA ALA A 75 -4.53 4.62 -6.08
C ALA A 75 -3.42 3.64 -6.51
N SER A 76 -3.42 3.22 -7.78
CA SER A 76 -2.37 2.36 -8.34
C SER A 76 -0.96 2.98 -8.35
N ALA A 77 -0.82 4.31 -8.25
CA ALA A 77 0.48 4.97 -8.18
C ALA A 77 1.16 4.79 -6.81
N ILE A 78 0.40 4.49 -5.76
CA ILE A 78 0.91 4.23 -4.40
C ILE A 78 1.44 2.81 -4.27
N VAL A 79 0.97 1.90 -5.11
CA VAL A 79 1.25 0.48 -5.03
C VAL A 79 2.68 0.23 -5.50
N GLN A 80 3.59 0.15 -4.54
CA GLN A 80 5.00 -0.13 -4.78
C GLN A 80 5.49 -1.28 -3.88
N PRO A 81 6.56 -1.98 -4.27
CA PRO A 81 7.21 -2.93 -3.38
C PRO A 81 7.60 -2.28 -2.05
N TYR A 82 7.41 -3.02 -0.96
CA TYR A 82 7.69 -2.58 0.42
C TYR A 82 6.74 -1.52 0.99
N LEU A 83 5.54 -1.41 0.45
CA LEU A 83 4.48 -0.59 0.99
C LEU A 83 4.05 -1.06 2.39
N CYS A 84 3.83 -0.11 3.31
CA CYS A 84 3.24 -0.35 4.64
C CYS A 84 1.83 0.26 4.71
N ALA A 85 1.02 -0.17 5.69
CA ALA A 85 -0.39 0.19 5.83
C ALA A 85 -0.63 1.65 6.28
N SER A 86 -0.22 2.61 5.46
CA SER A 86 -0.19 4.04 5.79
C SER A 86 -1.39 4.79 5.24
N ILE A 87 -2.57 4.52 5.78
CA ILE A 87 -3.81 5.10 5.26
C ILE A 87 -4.80 5.43 6.37
N VAL A 88 -5.43 6.59 6.26
CA VAL A 88 -6.61 7.00 7.01
C VAL A 88 -7.82 6.76 6.12
N TYR A 89 -8.70 5.86 6.54
CA TYR A 89 -9.83 5.47 5.73
C TYR A 89 -11.03 6.40 5.98
N ASN A 90 -11.70 6.83 4.92
CA ASN A 90 -13.10 7.23 5.02
C ASN A 90 -13.95 6.01 5.42
N SER A 91 -14.62 6.07 6.56
CA SER A 91 -15.34 4.94 7.16
C SER A 91 -16.49 4.44 6.28
N ARG A 92 -17.22 5.34 5.61
CA ARG A 92 -18.36 4.97 4.76
C ARG A 92 -17.87 4.24 3.50
N LEU A 93 -16.82 4.76 2.87
CA LEU A 93 -16.22 4.15 1.70
C LEU A 93 -15.59 2.78 2.04
N LEU A 94 -14.86 2.72 3.16
CA LEU A 94 -14.27 1.47 3.64
C LEU A 94 -15.33 0.40 3.88
N LYS A 95 -16.42 0.72 4.61
CA LYS A 95 -17.52 -0.22 4.84
C LYS A 95 -18.13 -0.73 3.53
N SER A 96 -18.34 0.16 2.55
CA SER A 96 -18.86 -0.21 1.23
C SER A 96 -17.96 -1.19 0.47
N GLN A 97 -16.63 -1.01 0.56
CA GLN A 97 -15.65 -1.90 -0.04
C GLN A 97 -15.55 -3.25 0.69
N LEU A 98 -15.52 -3.22 2.03
CA LEU A 98 -15.43 -4.41 2.88
C LEU A 98 -16.69 -5.28 2.81
N ALA A 99 -17.88 -4.69 2.62
CA ALA A 99 -19.13 -5.44 2.46
C ALA A 99 -19.12 -6.37 1.22
N LYS A 100 -18.29 -6.06 0.23
CA LYS A 100 -18.10 -6.86 -1.00
C LYS A 100 -16.99 -7.91 -0.87
N ALA A 101 -16.22 -7.87 0.22
CA ALA A 101 -15.08 -8.75 0.40
C ALA A 101 -15.52 -10.17 0.78
N ASP A 102 -15.11 -11.15 -0.02
CA ASP A 102 -15.24 -12.58 0.27
C ASP A 102 -13.88 -13.19 0.67
N ILE A 103 -13.12 -12.44 1.47
CA ILE A 103 -11.79 -12.83 1.94
C ILE A 103 -11.63 -12.48 3.42
N THR A 104 -10.71 -13.18 4.07
CA THR A 104 -10.24 -12.85 5.43
C THR A 104 -8.97 -12.01 5.31
N PHE A 105 -8.87 -10.97 6.13
CA PHE A 105 -7.71 -10.08 6.20
C PHE A 105 -6.85 -10.46 7.40
N ASP A 106 -5.58 -10.77 7.17
CA ASP A 106 -4.67 -11.23 8.22
C ASP A 106 -3.95 -10.05 8.92
N SER A 107 -3.90 -8.89 8.26
CA SER A 107 -3.11 -7.73 8.69
C SER A 107 -3.69 -6.41 8.19
N ALA A 108 -3.21 -5.28 8.71
CA ALA A 108 -3.64 -3.96 8.24
C ALA A 108 -3.23 -3.71 6.78
N ILE A 109 -2.09 -4.26 6.34
CA ILE A 109 -1.62 -4.12 4.95
C ILE A 109 -2.56 -4.85 3.97
N ASP A 110 -3.16 -5.97 4.37
CA ASP A 110 -4.15 -6.66 3.54
C ASP A 110 -5.37 -5.78 3.27
N ILE A 111 -5.87 -5.12 4.32
CA ILE A 111 -7.03 -4.22 4.21
C ILE A 111 -6.67 -3.05 3.30
N MET A 112 -5.50 -2.42 3.49
CA MET A 112 -5.07 -1.32 2.62
C MET A 112 -4.94 -1.75 1.16
N ILE A 113 -4.29 -2.89 0.88
CA ILE A 113 -4.09 -3.37 -0.48
C ILE A 113 -5.43 -3.67 -1.16
N TYR A 114 -6.36 -4.30 -0.45
CA TYR A 114 -7.70 -4.53 -0.96
C TYR A 114 -8.45 -3.22 -1.27
N VAL A 115 -8.38 -2.25 -0.37
CA VAL A 115 -9.00 -0.93 -0.56
C VAL A 115 -8.39 -0.20 -1.76
N LEU A 116 -7.06 -0.14 -1.86
CA LEU A 116 -6.37 0.49 -2.99
C LEU A 116 -6.70 -0.17 -4.33
N HIS A 117 -6.94 -1.50 -4.34
CA HIS A 117 -7.34 -2.21 -5.55
C HIS A 117 -8.74 -1.80 -6.04
N LEU A 118 -9.63 -1.44 -5.11
CA LEU A 118 -11.00 -1.02 -5.40
C LEU A 118 -11.18 0.50 -5.55
N SER A 119 -10.13 1.27 -5.31
CA SER A 119 -10.16 2.73 -5.39
C SER A 119 -9.53 3.21 -6.70
N ASP A 120 -10.18 4.15 -7.37
CA ASP A 120 -9.56 4.85 -8.51
C ASP A 120 -8.52 5.85 -8.01
N GLN A 121 -8.90 6.66 -7.02
CA GLN A 121 -8.11 7.75 -6.47
C GLN A 121 -8.09 7.73 -4.94
N VAL A 122 -7.04 8.32 -4.39
CA VAL A 122 -6.92 8.63 -2.96
C VAL A 122 -6.31 10.02 -2.78
N THR A 123 -6.63 10.66 -1.67
CA THR A 123 -5.96 11.88 -1.22
C THR A 123 -4.59 11.58 -0.61
N ILE A 124 -3.68 12.54 -0.68
CA ILE A 124 -2.35 12.48 -0.07
C ILE A 124 -2.25 13.54 1.03
N ASP A 125 -1.63 13.19 2.14
CA ASP A 125 -1.32 14.12 3.23
C ASP A 125 0.10 13.85 3.77
N GLY A 126 0.88 14.92 3.95
CA GLY A 126 2.30 14.82 4.29
C GLY A 126 2.62 14.63 5.78
N HIS A 127 1.61 14.50 6.64
CA HIS A 127 1.84 14.24 8.06
C HIS A 127 2.35 12.81 8.28
N VAL A 128 3.39 12.68 9.10
CA VAL A 128 3.97 11.37 9.44
C VAL A 128 3.15 10.74 10.58
N VAL A 129 2.12 9.99 10.21
CA VAL A 129 1.16 9.42 11.18
C VAL A 129 1.65 8.09 11.75
N PHE A 130 2.32 7.28 10.94
CA PHE A 130 2.68 5.90 11.29
C PHE A 130 4.18 5.68 11.35
N ASP A 131 4.61 4.88 12.33
CA ASP A 131 5.93 4.27 12.41
C ASP A 131 5.77 2.75 12.48
N PHE A 132 6.50 2.03 11.64
CA PHE A 132 6.42 0.57 11.52
C PHE A 132 7.73 -0.06 12.00
N GLU A 133 7.64 -1.07 12.88
CA GLU A 133 8.81 -1.80 13.39
C GLU A 133 9.48 -2.68 12.33
N SER A 134 8.72 -3.10 11.34
CA SER A 134 9.24 -3.82 10.18
C SER A 134 8.24 -3.72 9.04
N LYS A 135 8.69 -4.13 7.85
CA LYS A 135 7.81 -4.18 6.70
C LYS A 135 6.82 -5.33 6.87
N SER A 136 5.53 -5.03 6.86
CA SER A 136 4.49 -6.05 6.79
C SER A 136 4.37 -6.58 5.36
N TYR A 137 4.07 -7.86 5.23
CA TYR A 137 3.83 -8.51 3.95
C TYR A 137 2.35 -8.85 3.82
N PRO A 138 1.70 -8.50 2.69
CA PRO A 138 0.33 -8.93 2.46
C PRO A 138 0.23 -10.45 2.35
N SER A 139 -0.93 -10.99 2.72
CA SER A 139 -1.24 -12.41 2.60
C SER A 139 -1.28 -12.84 1.14
N LYS A 140 -0.77 -14.05 0.88
CA LYS A 140 -0.81 -14.63 -0.48
C LYS A 140 -2.23 -14.85 -0.95
N ALA A 141 -3.15 -15.17 -0.03
CA ALA A 141 -4.56 -15.39 -0.36
C ALA A 141 -5.20 -14.13 -0.97
N LEU A 142 -5.04 -12.96 -0.33
CA LEU A 142 -5.49 -11.68 -0.87
C LEU A 142 -4.92 -11.40 -2.26
N LEU A 143 -3.60 -11.52 -2.39
CA LEU A 143 -2.92 -11.21 -3.65
C LEU A 143 -3.34 -12.17 -4.78
N SER A 144 -3.58 -13.44 -4.48
CA SER A 144 -4.11 -14.41 -5.44
C SER A 144 -5.53 -14.08 -5.89
N THR A 145 -6.36 -13.51 -5.02
CA THR A 145 -7.70 -12.99 -5.37
C THR A 145 -7.59 -11.81 -6.32
N ILE A 146 -6.75 -10.82 -5.99
CA ILE A 146 -6.51 -9.63 -6.84
C ILE A 146 -5.98 -10.03 -8.22
N ALA A 147 -5.12 -11.05 -8.28
CA ALA A 147 -4.53 -11.54 -9.52
C ALA A 147 -5.54 -12.06 -10.56
N GLN A 148 -6.79 -12.32 -10.18
CA GLN A 148 -7.85 -12.77 -11.10
C GLN A 148 -8.48 -11.65 -11.94
N SER A 149 -8.29 -10.39 -11.52
CA SER A 149 -8.81 -9.20 -12.19
C SER A 149 -7.91 -8.77 -13.37
N GLU A 150 -8.45 -7.92 -14.25
CA GLU A 150 -7.60 -7.16 -15.18
C GLU A 150 -6.91 -6.04 -14.41
N LEU A 151 -5.57 -6.05 -14.42
CA LEU A 151 -4.77 -5.19 -13.56
C LEU A 151 -3.95 -4.21 -14.37
N SER A 152 -3.84 -2.99 -13.86
CA SER A 152 -2.86 -2.03 -14.36
C SER A 152 -1.44 -2.52 -14.06
N TYR A 153 -0.47 -1.97 -14.79
CA TYR A 153 0.92 -2.40 -14.68
C TYR A 153 1.53 -2.28 -13.27
N PRO A 154 1.31 -1.20 -12.47
CA PRO A 154 1.81 -1.14 -11.09
C PRO A 154 1.36 -2.34 -10.25
N TRP A 155 0.10 -2.77 -10.40
CA TRP A 155 -0.43 -3.97 -9.75
C TRP A 155 0.23 -5.25 -10.24
N GLN A 156 0.46 -5.39 -11.56
CA GLN A 156 1.17 -6.55 -12.12
C GLN A 156 2.59 -6.65 -11.58
N GLN A 157 3.30 -5.53 -11.45
CA GLN A 157 4.65 -5.47 -10.86
C GLN A 157 4.64 -5.84 -9.38
N TYR A 158 3.68 -5.30 -8.63
CA TYR A 158 3.52 -5.60 -7.21
C TYR A 158 3.29 -7.10 -6.99
N LEU A 159 2.36 -7.71 -7.75
CA LEU A 159 2.12 -9.15 -7.68
C LEU A 159 3.37 -9.97 -8.04
N GLN A 160 4.10 -9.60 -9.10
CA GLN A 160 5.34 -10.28 -9.47
C GLN A 160 6.41 -10.19 -8.38
N PHE A 161 6.55 -9.03 -7.73
CA PHE A 161 7.48 -8.85 -6.60
C PHE A 161 7.17 -9.82 -5.46
N HIS A 162 5.89 -10.11 -5.23
CA HIS A 162 5.42 -11.11 -4.26
C HIS A 162 5.38 -12.55 -4.82
N GLY A 163 5.83 -12.77 -6.06
CA GLY A 163 5.89 -14.09 -6.70
C GLY A 163 4.53 -14.63 -7.16
N ILE A 164 3.54 -13.74 -7.38
CA ILE A 164 2.20 -14.08 -7.83
C ILE A 164 2.04 -13.66 -9.29
N ARG A 165 1.50 -14.58 -10.10
CA ARG A 165 1.25 -14.34 -11.52
C ARG A 165 -0.13 -13.70 -11.69
N SER A 166 -0.17 -12.50 -12.26
CA SER A 166 -1.42 -11.84 -12.65
C SER A 166 -2.02 -12.46 -13.91
N LYS A 167 -3.34 -12.36 -14.05
CA LYS A 167 -4.05 -12.59 -15.30
C LYS A 167 -3.75 -11.46 -16.29
N GLY A 168 -3.68 -11.79 -17.58
CA GLY A 168 -3.42 -10.83 -18.66
C GLY A 168 -1.95 -10.74 -19.10
N GLU A 169 -1.74 -10.11 -20.25
CA GLU A 169 -0.39 -9.86 -20.78
C GLU A 169 0.27 -8.68 -20.05
N PHE A 170 1.59 -8.76 -19.90
CA PHE A 170 2.38 -7.63 -19.41
C PHE A 170 2.29 -6.50 -20.43
N HIS A 171 1.50 -5.47 -20.11
CA HIS A 171 1.35 -4.33 -21.02
C HIS A 171 2.67 -3.55 -21.04
N SER A 172 3.22 -3.33 -22.24
CA SER A 172 4.44 -2.55 -22.41
C SER A 172 4.21 -1.11 -21.96
N ILE A 173 5.08 -0.61 -21.09
CA ILE A 173 5.02 0.79 -20.66
C ILE A 173 6.00 1.63 -21.50
N ASN A 174 5.44 2.47 -22.37
CA ASN A 174 6.10 3.67 -22.91
C ASN A 174 5.85 4.90 -22.00
N LYS A 175 5.93 4.74 -20.67
CA LYS A 175 5.88 5.85 -19.70
C LYS A 175 7.30 6.22 -19.25
N PRO A 176 7.54 7.50 -18.94
CA PRO A 176 8.87 8.00 -18.62
C PRO A 176 9.51 7.40 -17.36
N TYR A 177 8.73 6.79 -16.45
CA TYR A 177 9.18 6.39 -15.11
C TYR A 177 9.31 4.87 -14.84
N THR A 178 9.39 4.05 -15.87
CA THR A 178 9.67 2.60 -15.73
C THR A 178 11.11 2.38 -15.22
N LEU A 179 11.32 1.65 -14.11
CA LEU A 179 12.68 1.32 -13.65
C LEU A 179 13.43 0.54 -14.73
N SER A 180 14.76 0.61 -14.75
CA SER A 180 15.54 -0.22 -15.67
C SER A 180 15.28 -1.71 -15.45
N VAL A 181 15.04 -2.14 -14.21
CA VAL A 181 14.62 -3.51 -13.88
C VAL A 181 13.25 -3.87 -14.45
N ASP A 182 12.35 -2.90 -14.53
CA ASP A 182 11.02 -3.10 -15.09
C ASP A 182 11.10 -3.30 -16.61
N ARG A 183 11.94 -2.53 -17.31
CA ARG A 183 12.24 -2.74 -18.74
C ARG A 183 12.97 -4.06 -18.98
N LEU A 184 13.95 -4.40 -18.13
CA LEU A 184 14.65 -5.69 -18.19
C LEU A 184 13.66 -6.84 -18.00
N ASN A 185 12.74 -6.72 -17.06
CA ASN A 185 11.75 -7.74 -16.80
C ASN A 185 10.74 -7.89 -17.95
N GLN A 186 10.33 -6.80 -18.59
CA GLN A 186 9.50 -6.85 -19.80
C GLN A 186 10.20 -7.62 -20.93
N ASN A 187 11.49 -7.35 -21.15
CA ASN A 187 12.23 -7.96 -22.26
C ASN A 187 12.63 -9.41 -21.99
N PHE A 188 12.99 -9.75 -20.75
CA PHE A 188 13.63 -11.03 -20.42
C PHE A 188 12.80 -11.94 -19.52
N LYS A 189 11.64 -11.48 -19.01
CA LYS A 189 10.77 -12.24 -18.08
C LYS A 189 11.56 -12.83 -16.90
N LEU A 190 12.13 -11.96 -16.07
CA LEU A 190 13.07 -12.36 -15.02
C LEU A 190 12.40 -13.31 -14.00
N PRO A 191 13.10 -14.35 -13.52
CA PRO A 191 12.62 -15.16 -12.39
C PRO A 191 12.29 -14.29 -11.17
N PRO A 192 11.27 -14.60 -10.36
CA PRO A 192 10.84 -13.74 -9.24
C PRO A 192 11.95 -13.41 -8.24
N SER A 193 12.84 -14.39 -7.95
CA SER A 193 13.98 -14.19 -7.06
C SER A 193 14.98 -13.16 -7.61
N LEU A 194 15.24 -13.21 -8.91
CA LEU A 194 16.15 -12.31 -9.61
C LEU A 194 15.54 -10.91 -9.77
N PHE A 195 14.25 -10.85 -10.12
CA PHE A 195 13.48 -9.61 -10.19
C PHE A 195 13.49 -8.90 -8.83
N LYS A 196 13.16 -9.62 -7.75
CA LYS A 196 13.19 -9.10 -6.38
C LYS A 196 14.58 -8.59 -6.00
N ARG A 197 15.65 -9.33 -6.32
CA ARG A 197 17.02 -8.92 -6.00
C ARG A 197 17.41 -7.62 -6.72
N PHE A 198 17.16 -7.52 -8.02
CA PHE A 198 17.49 -6.29 -8.76
C PHE A 198 16.61 -5.12 -8.36
N TYR A 199 15.31 -5.35 -8.14
CA TYR A 199 14.40 -4.33 -7.64
C TYR A 199 14.88 -3.77 -6.31
N ASN A 200 15.31 -4.64 -5.38
CA ASN A 200 15.86 -4.22 -4.09
C ASN A 200 17.10 -3.33 -4.24
N ILE A 201 18.03 -3.70 -5.12
CA ILE A 201 19.26 -2.93 -5.34
C ILE A 201 18.92 -1.53 -5.88
N LEU A 202 18.04 -1.45 -6.89
CA LEU A 202 17.63 -0.16 -7.45
C LEU A 202 16.80 0.68 -6.48
N PHE A 203 15.89 0.04 -5.75
CA PHE A 203 15.03 0.71 -4.79
C PHE A 203 15.83 1.25 -3.60
N GLN A 204 16.81 0.50 -3.08
CA GLN A 204 17.75 1.00 -2.06
C GLN A 204 18.52 2.23 -2.54
N ARG A 205 18.98 2.22 -3.81
CA ARG A 205 19.63 3.40 -4.43
C ARG A 205 18.69 4.59 -4.58
N LYS A 206 17.40 4.37 -4.86
CA LYS A 206 16.39 5.43 -4.95
C LYS A 206 15.99 6.00 -3.59
N ILE A 207 15.86 5.17 -2.54
CA ILE A 207 15.55 5.63 -1.18
C ILE A 207 16.74 6.35 -0.54
N ARG A 208 17.97 5.96 -0.90
CA ARG A 208 19.21 6.53 -0.36
C ARG A 208 20.13 7.01 -1.50
N PRO A 209 19.72 8.02 -2.29
CA PRO A 209 20.47 8.46 -3.47
C PRO A 209 21.87 8.98 -3.16
N TYR A 210 22.18 9.23 -1.89
CA TYR A 210 23.46 9.80 -1.43
C TYR A 210 24.20 8.98 -0.37
N GLN A 211 23.69 7.81 0.03
CA GLN A 211 24.47 6.93 0.91
C GLN A 211 25.32 6.00 0.04
N ARG A 212 26.64 6.20 0.05
CA ARG A 212 27.57 5.21 -0.50
C ARG A 212 27.34 3.90 0.26
N SER A 213 27.13 2.82 -0.47
CA SER A 213 27.30 1.48 0.09
C SER A 213 28.73 1.40 0.59
N ASN A 214 28.91 1.39 1.92
CA ASN A 214 30.15 0.94 2.51
C ASN A 214 30.21 -0.57 2.27
N GLU A 215 30.72 -0.95 1.09
CA GLU A 215 31.38 -2.24 0.87
C GLU A 215 32.85 -2.08 1.22
#